data_AF-A0A9X1QUC7-F1
#
_entry.id   AF-A0A9X1QUC7-F1
#
_cell.length_a   1.000
_cell.length_b   1.000
_cell.length_c   1.000
_cell.angle_alpha   90.00
_cell.angle_beta   90.00
_cell.angle_gamma   90.00
#
_symmetry.space_group_name_H-M   'P 1'
#
loop_
_entity.id
_entity.type
_entity.pdbx_description
1 polymer ?
#
loop_
_entity_poly.entity_id
_entity_poly.type
_entity_poly.pdbx_seq_one_letter_code
_entity_poly.pdbx_strand_id
1 'polypeptide(L)' 'MIGVWQIIILSLVGVFILSTLLALIDILKNEFPRNNKIVWIHVVLLGSFFGAILYFLIGRNQKIKHYHK' A
#
# COMPACT_ATOMS: atom_id res chain seq x y z
N MET A 1 -3.11 -4.46 33.73
CA MET A 1 -4.07 -5.24 32.91
C MET A 1 -4.24 -4.51 31.59
N ILE A 2 -4.06 -5.19 30.45
CA ILE A 2 -4.34 -4.59 29.13
C ILE A 2 -5.86 -4.60 28.96
N GLY A 3 -6.49 -3.44 28.85
CA GLY A 3 -7.92 -3.34 28.63
C GLY A 3 -8.30 -3.56 27.17
N VAL A 4 -9.59 -3.78 26.92
CA VAL A 4 -10.16 -3.99 25.58
C VAL A 4 -9.83 -2.81 24.65
N TRP A 5 -9.86 -1.59 25.17
CA TRP A 5 -9.56 -0.38 24.40
C TRP A 5 -8.13 -0.35 23.83
N GLN A 6 -7.15 -0.80 24.62
CA GLN A 6 -5.76 -0.88 24.17
C GLN A 6 -5.58 -1.91 23.05
N ILE A 7 -6.31 -3.04 23.12
CA ILE A 7 -6.27 -4.07 22.07
C ILE A 7 -6.83 -3.51 20.76
N ILE A 8 -7.95 -2.78 20.82
CA ILE A 8 -8.57 -2.14 19.63
C ILE A 8 -7.59 -1.17 18.97
N ILE A 9 -6.92 -0.30 19.75
CA ILE A 9 -5.93 0.63 19.22
C ILE A 9 -4.76 -0.13 18.57
N LEU A 10 -4.25 -1.16 19.23
CA LEU A 10 -3.14 -1.95 18.70
C LEU A 10 -3.51 -2.63 17.37
N SER A 11 -4.72 -3.18 17.27
CA SER A 11 -5.24 -3.78 16.05
C SER A 11 -5.37 -2.75 14.92
N LEU A 12 -5.90 -1.55 15.21
CA LEU A 12 -6.03 -0.47 14.22
C LEU A 12 -4.67 -0.02 13.69
N VAL A 13 -3.69 0.19 14.58
CA VAL A 13 -2.32 0.54 14.20
C VAL A 13 -1.68 -0.57 13.37
N GLY A 14 -1.91 -1.83 13.75
CA GLY A 14 -1.47 -2.99 12.99
C GLY A 14 -2.00 -2.99 11.56
N VAL A 15 -3.30 -2.76 11.37
CA VAL A 15 -3.91 -2.66 10.03
C VAL A 15 -3.31 -1.51 9.23
N PHE A 16 -3.10 -0.35 9.86
CA PHE A 16 -2.51 0.83 9.22
C PHE A 16 -1.13 0.55 8.62
N ILE A 17 -0.27 -0.09 9.42
CA ILE A 17 1.10 -0.46 9.04
C ILE A 17 1.07 -1.56 7.98
N LEU A 18 0.26 -2.61 8.19
CA LEU A 18 0.12 -3.72 7.25
C LEU A 18 -0.36 -3.25 5.88
N SER A 19 -1.36 -2.37 5.82
CA SER A 19 -1.84 -1.81 4.54
C SER A 19 -0.73 -1.08 3.78
N THR A 20 0.09 -0.30 4.49
CA THR A 20 1.22 0.44 3.88
C THR A 20 2.29 -0.51 3.37
N LEU A 21 2.67 -1.52 4.17
CA LEU A 21 3.64 -2.53 3.77
C LEU A 21 3.17 -3.38 2.58
N LEU A 22 1.90 -3.81 2.59
CA LEU A 22 1.31 -4.59 1.51
C LEU A 22 1.28 -3.79 0.21
N ALA A 23 0.92 -2.50 0.25
CA ALA A 23 0.98 -1.62 -0.91
C ALA A 23 2.42 -1.50 -1.44
N LEU A 24 3.40 -1.31 -0.57
CA LEU A 24 4.80 -1.18 -0.98
C LEU A 24 5.34 -2.47 -1.60
N ILE A 25 5.07 -3.63 -0.99
CA ILE A 25 5.45 -4.95 -1.53
C ILE A 25 4.83 -5.14 -2.91
N ASP A 26 3.54 -4.80 -3.06
CA ASP A 26 2.84 -4.91 -4.32
C ASP A 26 3.41 -3.96 -5.39
N ILE A 27 3.83 -2.74 -5.03
CA ILE A 27 4.51 -1.82 -5.96
C ILE A 27 5.88 -2.36 -6.39
N LEU A 28 6.67 -2.88 -5.46
CA LEU A 28 8.01 -3.38 -5.74
C LEU A 28 7.97 -4.63 -6.61
N LYS A 29 7.04 -5.54 -6.34
CA LYS A 29 6.88 -6.82 -7.05
C LYS A 29 6.33 -6.69 -8.46
N ASN A 30 5.52 -5.66 -8.74
CA ASN A 30 4.90 -5.49 -10.06
C ASN A 30 5.67 -4.47 -10.91
N GLU A 31 5.52 -4.59 -12.23
CA GLU A 31 6.05 -3.60 -13.17
C GLU A 31 5.01 -2.53 -13.48
N PHE A 32 5.50 -1.30 -13.64
CA PHE A 32 4.68 -0.13 -13.94
C PHE A 32 5.28 0.60 -15.13
N PRO A 33 4.47 1.25 -15.97
CA PRO A 33 4.97 2.00 -17.09
C PRO A 33 5.73 3.25 -16.62
N ARG A 34 6.86 3.54 -17.27
CA ARG A 34 7.67 4.75 -17.06
C ARG A 34 8.03 4.96 -15.58
N ASN A 35 7.63 6.09 -15.01
CA ASN A 35 8.03 6.54 -13.67
C ASN A 35 6.95 6.24 -12.63
N ASN A 36 5.84 5.58 -13.02
CA ASN A 36 4.70 5.36 -12.14
C ASN A 36 5.09 4.52 -10.92
N LYS A 37 6.05 3.59 -11.05
CA LYS A 37 6.57 2.84 -9.90
C LYS A 37 7.10 3.78 -8.81
N ILE A 38 7.97 4.72 -9.20
CA ILE A 38 8.61 5.66 -8.26
C ILE A 38 7.58 6.61 -7.66
N VAL A 39 6.63 7.10 -8.46
CA VAL A 39 5.55 7.96 -7.98
C VAL A 39 4.73 7.24 -6.90
N TRP A 40 4.32 5.99 -7.14
CA TRP A 40 3.56 5.22 -6.17
C TRP A 40 4.35 4.89 -4.91
N ILE A 41 5.66 4.61 -5.02
CA ILE A 41 6.53 4.47 -3.84
C ILE A 41 6.50 5.76 -3.01
N HIS A 42 6.67 6.93 -3.62
CA HIS A 42 6.65 8.20 -2.88
C HIS A 42 5.28 8.50 -2.26
N VAL A 43 4.19 8.25 -2.99
CA VAL A 43 2.83 8.46 -2.49
C VAL A 43 2.54 7.55 -1.29
N VAL A 44 2.93 6.27 -1.34
CA VAL A 44 2.71 5.33 -0.23
C VAL A 44 3.64 5.64 0.95
N LEU A 45 4.91 5.95 0.69
CA LEU A 45 5.88 6.22 1.75
C LEU A 45 5.57 7.51 2.51
N LEU A 46 5.24 8.60 1.79
CA LEU A 46 4.93 9.90 2.41
C LEU A 46 3.48 9.99 2.88
N GLY A 47 2.55 9.37 2.16
CA GLY A 47 1.12 9.37 2.49
C GLY A 47 0.71 8.32 3.52
N SER A 48 1.62 7.41 3.91
CA SER A 48 1.35 6.30 4.84
C SER A 48 0.08 5.53 4.43
N PHE A 49 -0.87 5.32 5.36
CA PHE A 49 -2.12 4.63 5.09
C PHE A 49 -2.99 5.28 4.01
N PHE A 50 -3.05 6.61 3.95
CA PHE A 50 -3.79 7.29 2.88
C PHE A 50 -3.14 7.06 1.52
N GLY A 51 -1.80 7.05 1.48
CA GLY A 51 -1.03 6.67 0.31
C GLY A 51 -1.31 5.22 -0.12
N ALA A 52 -1.39 4.29 0.83
CA ALA A 52 -1.74 2.91 0.59
C ALA A 52 -3.17 2.76 0.04
N ILE A 53 -4.15 3.48 0.59
CA ILE A 53 -5.53 3.52 0.08
C ILE A 53 -5.55 4.03 -1.37
N LEU A 54 -4.90 5.16 -1.65
CA LEU A 54 -4.80 5.71 -3.00
C LEU A 54 -4.17 4.71 -3.98
N TYR A 55 -3.14 3.99 -3.54
CA TYR A 55 -2.51 2.95 -4.33
C TYR A 55 -3.48 1.81 -4.64
N PHE A 56 -4.22 1.28 -3.66
CA PHE A 56 -5.15 0.19 -3.90
C PHE A 56 -6.34 0.58 -4.78
N LEU A 57 -6.82 1.83 -4.67
CA LEU A 57 -7.94 2.33 -5.47
C LEU A 57 -7.52 2.67 -6.91
N ILE A 58 -6.39 3.35 -7.08
CA ILE A 58 -5.98 3.94 -8.36
C ILE A 58 -4.71 3.29 -8.89
N GLY A 59 -3.67 3.19 -8.07
CA GLY A 59 -2.35 2.74 -8.49
C GLY A 59 -2.28 1.30 -8.98
N ARG A 60 -3.04 0.40 -8.37
CA ARG A 60 -3.08 -1.03 -8.74
C ARG A 60 -3.48 -1.24 -10.20
N ASN A 61 -4.33 -0.37 -10.75
CA ASN A 61 -4.82 -0.46 -12.13
C ASN A 61 -3.78 0.01 -13.17
N GLN A 62 -2.70 0.67 -12.73
CA GLN A 62 -1.65 1.20 -13.61
C GLN A 62 -0.51 0.21 -13.85
N LYS A 63 -0.61 -1.02 -13.32
CA LYS A 63 0.39 -2.07 -13.53
C LYS A 63 0.43 -2.50 -15.00
N ILE A 64 1.61 -2.88 -15.46
CA ILE A 64 1.76 -3.49 -16.79
C ILE A 64 1.10 -4.87 -16.75
N LYS A 65 0.16 -5.10 -17.66
CA LYS A 65 -0.45 -6.42 -17.86
C LYS A 65 0.41 -7.18 -18.87
N HIS A 66 1.13 -8.20 -18.41
CA HIS A 66 1.70 -9.18 -19.33
C HIS A 66 0.56 -10.04 -19.88
N TYR A 67 0.07 -9.69 -21.07
CA TYR A 67 -0.76 -10.61 -21.84
C TYR A 67 0.18 -11.70 -22.37
N HIS A 68 0.00 -12.93 -21.88
CA HIS A 68 0.60 -14.10 -22.51
C HIS A 68 -0.12 -14.30 -23.84
N LYS A 69 0.56 -13.98 -24.95
CA LYS A 69 0.11 -14.28 -26.31
C LYS A 69 0.78 -15.57 -26.76
#